data_AF-A0A1S8JS23-F1
#
_entry.id   AF-A0A1S8JS23-F1
#
_cell.length_a   1.000
_cell.length_b   1.000
_cell.length_c   1.000
_cell.angle_alpha   90.00
_cell.angle_beta   90.00
_cell.angle_gamma   90.00
#
_symmetry.space_group_name_H-M   'P 1'
#
loop_
_entity.id
_entity.type
_entity.pdbx_description
1 polymer ?
#
loop_
_entity_poly.entity_id
_entity_poly.type
_entity_poly.pdbx_seq_one_letter_code
_entity_poly.pdbx_strand_id
1 'polypeptide(L)'
;VILFSSIFILIAYVPNAWGFHWSKDIETFLMTPYSYSMGILAFFVGGTTAKALTDSMNRDLPATNQINFLSTMLASMVGFLLMAAEPAKEGGFLTAFTGTKGLLT
;
A
#
# COMPACT_ATOMS: atom_id res chain seq x y z
N VAL A 1 4.40 6.53 0.78
CA VAL A 1 3.13 6.11 1.45
C VAL A 1 3.27 6.20 2.95
N ILE A 2 4.16 5.41 3.57
CA ILE A 2 4.30 5.35 5.05
C ILE A 2 4.56 6.73 5.68
N LEU A 3 5.55 7.51 5.20
CA LEU A 3 5.85 8.84 5.75
C LEU A 3 4.67 9.82 5.67
N PHE A 4 3.91 9.78 4.58
CA PHE A 4 2.72 10.60 4.40
C PHE A 4 1.65 10.22 5.43
N SER A 5 1.40 8.93 5.62
CA SER A 5 0.49 8.40 6.64
C SER A 5 0.94 8.73 8.06
N SER A 6 2.25 8.69 8.32
CA SER A 6 2.85 9.00 9.63
C SER A 6 2.62 10.44 10.06
N ILE A 7 2.49 11.40 9.13
CA ILE A 7 2.20 12.79 9.49
C ILE A 7 0.79 12.91 10.09
N PHE A 8 -0.21 12.23 9.52
CA PHE A 8 -1.60 12.31 10.00
C PHE A 8 -1.77 11.68 11.38
N ILE A 9 -1.13 10.53 11.64
CA ILE A 9 -1.18 9.90 12.96
C ILE A 9 -0.44 10.72 14.02
N LEU A 10 0.65 11.40 13.64
CA LEU A 10 1.34 12.33 14.55
C LEU A 10 0.46 13.53 14.88
N ILE A 11 -0.20 14.15 13.90
CA ILE A 11 -1.11 15.28 14.16
C ILE A 11 -2.31 14.85 15.03
N ALA A 12 -2.82 13.62 14.83
CA ALA A 12 -3.93 13.09 15.61
C ALA A 12 -3.56 12.81 17.08
N TYR A 13 -2.38 12.24 17.34
CA TYR A 13 -2.07 11.71 18.68
C TYR A 13 -0.95 12.40 19.44
N VAL A 14 -0.07 13.18 18.79
CA VAL A 14 0.97 13.95 19.51
C VAL A 14 0.36 14.99 20.47
N PRO A 15 -0.71 15.71 20.12
CA PRO A 15 -1.33 16.68 21.04
C PRO A 15 -1.88 16.09 22.33
N ASN A 16 -2.20 14.79 22.35
CA ASN A 16 -2.65 14.08 23.55
C ASN A 16 -1.60 14.10 24.66
N ALA A 17 -0.30 14.13 24.31
CA ALA A 17 0.79 14.22 25.29
C ALA A 17 0.81 15.55 26.05
N TRP A 18 0.21 16.60 25.50
CA TRP A 18 0.04 17.91 26.13
C TRP A 18 -1.36 18.12 26.73
N GLY A 19 -2.18 17.06 26.80
CA GLY A 19 -3.53 17.11 27.36
C GLY A 19 -4.59 17.68 26.40
N PHE A 20 -4.26 17.91 25.13
CA PHE A 20 -5.22 18.33 24.11
C PHE A 20 -5.73 17.11 23.34
N HIS A 21 -7.03 16.85 23.45
CA HIS A 21 -7.70 15.79 22.70
C HIS A 21 -8.56 16.41 21.61
N TRP A 22 -8.34 15.98 20.37
CA TRP A 22 -9.22 16.33 19.26
C TRP A 22 -10.64 15.79 19.51
N SER A 23 -11.64 16.46 18.93
CA SER A 23 -12.99 15.86 18.88
C SER A 23 -12.96 14.60 18.03
N LYS A 24 -13.87 13.65 18.31
CA LYS A 24 -13.96 12.37 17.58
C LYS A 24 -14.08 12.56 16.06
N ASP A 25 -14.74 13.63 15.62
CA ASP A 25 -14.89 13.93 14.19
C ASP A 25 -13.55 14.30 13.53
N ILE A 26 -12.73 15.11 14.20
CA ILE A 26 -11.41 15.51 13.71
C ILE A 26 -10.44 14.34 13.78
N GLU A 27 -10.48 13.54 14.85
CA GLU A 27 -9.67 12.32 14.97
C GLU A 27 -10.00 11.35 13.81
N THR A 28 -11.29 11.10 13.55
CA THR A 28 -11.73 10.23 12.45
C THR A 28 -11.29 10.76 11.09
N PHE A 29 -11.38 12.07 10.88
CA PHE A 29 -10.92 12.71 9.64
C PHE A 29 -9.41 12.56 9.44
N LEU A 30 -8.60 12.76 10.49
CA LEU A 30 -7.15 12.58 10.43
C LEU A 30 -6.75 11.10 10.27
N MET A 31 -7.52 10.17 10.84
CA MET A 31 -7.28 8.74 10.73
C MET A 31 -7.69 8.17 9.36
N THR A 32 -8.50 8.88 8.59
CA THR A 32 -8.97 8.45 7.27
C THR A 32 -7.81 8.34 6.26
N PRO A 33 -6.99 9.38 6.00
CA PRO A 33 -5.81 9.28 5.12
C PRO A 33 -4.81 8.21 5.55
N TYR A 34 -4.61 8.04 6.87
CA TYR A 34 -3.76 6.99 7.43
C TYR A 34 -4.29 5.61 7.05
N SER A 35 -5.57 5.36 7.30
CA SER A 35 -6.21 4.07 7.06
C SER A 35 -6.24 3.72 5.57
N TYR A 36 -6.53 4.70 4.70
CA TYR A 36 -6.48 4.51 3.26
C TYR A 36 -5.08 4.19 2.75
N SER A 37 -4.07 4.90 3.24
CA SER A 37 -2.69 4.70 2.80
C SER A 37 -2.09 3.39 3.31
N MET A 38 -2.32 3.05 4.59
CA MET A 38 -1.86 1.80 5.18
C MET A 38 -2.64 0.59 4.68
N GLY A 39 -3.92 0.76 4.35
CA GLY A 39 -4.80 -0.30 3.88
C GLY A 39 -4.44 -0.85 2.50
N ILE A 40 -3.67 -0.13 1.69
CA ILE A 40 -3.22 -0.57 0.34
C ILE A 40 -1.70 -0.65 0.21
N LEU A 41 -0.99 -0.67 1.34
CA LEU A 41 0.47 -0.64 1.37
C LEU A 41 1.09 -1.85 0.64
N ALA A 42 0.63 -3.07 0.92
CA ALA A 42 1.21 -4.27 0.32
C ALA A 42 0.99 -4.33 -1.20
N PHE A 43 -0.14 -3.80 -1.68
CA PHE A 43 -0.41 -3.67 -3.11
C PHE A 43 0.62 -2.77 -3.82
N PHE A 44 0.94 -1.60 -3.25
CA PHE A 44 1.97 -0.72 -3.81
C PHE A 44 3.38 -1.32 -3.69
N VAL A 45 3.69 -1.97 -2.58
CA VAL A 45 5.00 -2.61 -2.38
C VAL A 45 5.18 -3.78 -3.35
N GLY A 46 4.17 -4.64 -3.54
CA GLY A 46 4.23 -5.75 -4.49
C GLY A 46 4.44 -5.30 -5.94
N GLY A 47 3.77 -4.21 -6.36
CA GLY A 47 3.98 -3.61 -7.68
C GLY A 47 5.39 -3.03 -7.84
N THR A 48 5.83 -2.21 -6.90
CA THR A 48 7.16 -1.57 -6.97
C THR A 48 8.32 -2.56 -6.84
N THR A 49 8.15 -3.64 -6.07
CA THR A 49 9.11 -4.74 -6.01
C THR A 49 9.22 -5.48 -7.34
N ALA A 50 8.09 -5.78 -8.01
CA ALA A 50 8.11 -6.41 -9.33
C ALA A 50 8.77 -5.52 -10.39
N LYS A 51 8.54 -4.20 -10.32
CA LYS A 51 9.28 -3.22 -11.13
C LYS A 51 10.78 -3.31 -10.86
N ALA A 52 11.21 -3.23 -9.59
CA ALA A 52 12.63 -3.28 -9.22
C ALA A 52 13.30 -4.59 -9.65
N LEU A 53 12.59 -5.71 -9.55
CA LEU A 53 13.04 -7.00 -10.07
C LEU A 53 13.21 -6.95 -11.60
N THR A 54 12.25 -6.36 -12.31
CA THR A 54 12.31 -6.22 -13.76
C THR A 54 13.49 -5.35 -14.20
N ASP A 55 13.70 -4.23 -13.52
CA ASP A 55 14.84 -3.34 -13.76
C ASP A 55 16.17 -4.07 -13.47
N SER A 56 16.21 -4.92 -12.43
CA SER A 56 17.38 -5.76 -12.12
C SER A 56 17.65 -6.78 -13.23
N MET A 57 16.62 -7.48 -13.72
CA MET A 57 16.76 -8.46 -14.81
C MET A 57 17.16 -7.78 -16.14
N ASN A 58 16.64 -6.57 -16.38
CA ASN A 58 16.97 -5.76 -17.55
C ASN A 58 18.43 -5.27 -17.57
N ARG A 59 19.16 -5.36 -16.45
CA ARG A 59 20.57 -4.99 -16.39
C ARG A 59 21.47 -5.97 -17.15
N ASP A 60 21.06 -7.23 -17.22
CA ASP A 60 21.80 -8.31 -17.89
C ASP A 60 21.30 -8.57 -19.32
N LEU A 61 20.21 -7.89 -19.74
CA LEU A 61 19.61 -8.02 -21.05
C LEU A 61 20.14 -6.96 -22.04
N PRO A 62 20.28 -7.31 -23.34
CA PRO A 62 20.57 -6.32 -24.36
C PRO A 62 19.45 -5.27 -24.44
N ALA A 63 19.81 -4.02 -24.74
CA ALA A 63 18.85 -2.91 -24.84
C ALA A 63 17.72 -3.14 -25.86
N THR A 64 17.93 -4.04 -26.83
CA THR A 64 16.92 -4.43 -27.83
C THR A 64 15.91 -5.47 -27.32
N ASN A 65 16.14 -6.07 -26.14
CA ASN A 65 15.33 -7.15 -25.59
C ASN A 65 15.06 -6.97 -24.08
N GLN A 66 14.69 -5.76 -23.67
CA GLN A 66 14.32 -5.46 -22.29
C GLN A 66 12.86 -5.83 -22.00
N ILE A 67 12.61 -6.34 -20.80
CA ILE A 67 11.29 -6.65 -20.27
C ILE A 67 10.57 -5.33 -19.91
N ASN A 68 9.30 -5.21 -20.30
CA ASN A 68 8.50 -4.04 -19.96
C ASN A 68 8.14 -4.03 -18.46
N PHE A 69 8.74 -3.10 -17.71
CA PHE A 69 8.52 -2.94 -16.28
C PHE A 69 7.07 -2.61 -15.91
N LEU A 70 6.30 -1.97 -16.80
CA LEU A 70 4.91 -1.64 -16.56
C LEU A 70 4.05 -2.90 -16.62
N SER A 71 4.35 -3.79 -17.56
CA SER A 71 3.65 -5.07 -17.71
C SER A 71 3.88 -5.98 -16.50
N THR A 72 5.12 -6.10 -16.03
CA THR A 72 5.44 -6.90 -14.84
C THR A 72 4.88 -6.32 -13.55
N MET A 73 4.89 -4.99 -13.41
CA MET A 73 4.25 -4.29 -12.28
C MET A 73 2.73 -4.56 -12.25
N LEU A 74 2.04 -4.39 -13.38
CA LEU A 74 0.60 -4.66 -13.46
C LEU A 74 0.28 -6.15 -13.24
N ALA A 75 1.09 -7.05 -13.79
CA ALA A 75 0.92 -8.49 -13.58
C ALA A 75 1.07 -8.88 -12.10
N SER A 76 2.04 -8.32 -11.37
CA SER A 76 2.19 -8.60 -9.93
C SER A 76 1.05 -8.02 -9.12
N MET A 77 0.55 -6.84 -9.48
CA MET A 77 -0.60 -6.21 -8.81
C MET A 77 -1.89 -7.03 -9.02
N VAL A 78 -2.11 -7.56 -10.22
CA VAL A 78 -3.23 -8.47 -10.51
C VAL A 78 -3.07 -9.81 -9.79
N GLY A 79 -1.86 -10.39 -9.76
CA GLY A 79 -1.57 -11.62 -9.02
C GLY A 79 -1.76 -11.44 -7.51
N PHE A 80 -1.33 -10.30 -6.97
CA PHE A 80 -1.56 -9.92 -5.59
C PHE A 80 -3.05 -9.83 -5.27
N LEU A 81 -3.84 -9.17 -6.14
CA LEU A 81 -5.29 -9.15 -5.98
C LEU A 81 -5.87 -10.56 -6.05
N LEU A 82 -5.45 -11.42 -6.97
CA LEU A 82 -5.97 -12.79 -7.04
C LEU A 82 -5.74 -13.60 -5.75
N MET A 83 -4.60 -13.39 -5.09
CA MET A 83 -4.18 -14.16 -3.91
C MET A 83 -4.64 -13.52 -2.58
N ALA A 84 -4.69 -12.20 -2.50
CA ALA A 84 -5.00 -11.44 -1.28
C ALA A 84 -6.46 -10.94 -1.23
N ALA A 85 -7.19 -10.96 -2.37
CA ALA A 85 -8.60 -10.64 -2.39
C ALA A 85 -9.44 -11.81 -1.89
N GLU A 86 -9.79 -11.79 -0.61
CA GLU A 86 -11.02 -12.46 -0.23
C GLU A 86 -12.21 -11.61 -0.72
N PRO A 87 -13.16 -12.20 -1.49
CA PRO A 87 -14.34 -11.49 -1.92
C PRO A 87 -15.17 -11.13 -0.68
N ALA A 88 -15.40 -9.84 -0.47
CA ALA A 88 -16.34 -9.38 0.55
C ALA A 88 -17.75 -9.86 0.17
N LYS A 89 -18.58 -10.17 1.18
CA LYS A 89 -19.95 -10.69 1.02
C LYS A 89 -20.86 -9.86 0.10
N GLU A 90 -20.50 -8.61 -0.20
CA GLU A 90 -21.26 -7.67 -1.02
C GLU A 90 -20.47 -7.13 -2.25
N GLY A 91 -19.47 -7.87 -2.74
CA GLY A 91 -18.79 -7.50 -4.00
C GLY A 91 -17.71 -6.42 -3.88
N GLY A 92 -16.93 -6.46 -2.80
CA GLY A 92 -15.76 -5.60 -2.58
C GLY A 92 -14.49 -6.41 -2.26
N PHE A 93 -13.33 -5.77 -2.30
CA PHE A 93 -12.07 -6.37 -1.85
C PHE A 93 -11.91 -6.16 -0.35
N LEU A 94 -11.70 -7.24 0.42
CA LEU A 94 -11.34 -7.13 1.83
C LEU A 94 -9.94 -6.52 1.96
N THR A 95 -9.85 -5.33 2.58
CA THR A 95 -8.57 -4.61 2.75
C THR A 95 -7.68 -5.21 3.86
N ALA A 96 -8.14 -6.28 4.49
CA ALA A 96 -7.45 -6.93 5.61
C ALA A 96 -6.04 -7.43 5.24
N PHE A 97 -5.85 -7.88 4.00
CA PHE A 97 -4.57 -8.36 3.48
C PHE A 97 -3.89 -7.37 2.52
N THR A 98 -4.54 -6.31 2.08
CA THR A 98 -3.90 -5.30 1.20
C THR A 98 -3.00 -4.32 1.95
N GLY A 99 -3.06 -4.32 3.29
CA GLY A 99 -2.20 -3.53 4.17
C GLY A 99 -0.93 -4.26 4.62
N THR A 100 -0.39 -3.95 5.80
CA THR A 100 0.87 -4.53 6.31
C THR A 100 0.87 -6.06 6.40
N LYS A 101 -0.30 -6.68 6.58
CA LYS A 101 -0.43 -8.14 6.68
C LYS A 101 -0.13 -8.87 5.38
N GLY A 102 -0.41 -8.27 4.22
CA GLY A 102 -0.09 -8.89 2.93
C GLY A 102 1.31 -8.65 2.43
N LEU A 103 2.20 -8.00 3.21
CA LEU A 103 3.60 -7.84 2.79
C LEU A 103 4.34 -9.19 2.65
N LEU A 104 3.84 -10.25 3.29
CA LEU A 104 4.41 -11.61 3.26
C LEU A 104 3.57 -12.60 2.44
N THR A 105 2.48 -12.14 1.81
CA THR A 105 1.59 -12.96 0.97
C THR A 105 2.09 -12.96 -0.47
#